data_AF-A0A3N2HUJ1-F1
#
_entry.id   AF-A0A3N2HUJ1-F1
#
_cell.length_a   1.000
_cell.length_b   1.000
_cell.length_c   1.000
_cell.angle_alpha   90.00
_cell.angle_beta   90.00
_cell.angle_gamma   90.00
#
_symmetry.space_group_name_H-M   'P 1'
#
loop_
_entity.id
_entity.type
_entity.pdbx_description
1 polymer ?
#
loop_
_entity_poly.entity_id
_entity_poly.type
_entity_poly.pdbx_seq_one_letter_code
_entity_poly.pdbx_strand_id
1 'polypeptide(L)'
;MISLTGVIRPTDEVAVLHVVEQKLRRHFPALSAASEVLVLQAWGLPVRVTEQLARLRLDVVVGDRDEAATFRDTVGAELRGWSGSGSLRVDWTEDVLPAVAPATLGETA
;
A
#
# COMPACT_ATOMS: atom_id res chain seq x y z
N MET A 1 14.58 -6.92 -1.20
CA MET A 1 13.54 -5.87 -1.13
C MET A 1 12.57 -6.06 -2.27
N ILE A 2 11.29 -6.04 -1.96
CA ILE A 2 10.20 -6.24 -2.91
C ILE A 2 9.29 -5.02 -2.82
N SER A 3 8.98 -4.42 -3.96
CA SER A 3 7.93 -3.42 -4.08
C SER A 3 6.60 -4.15 -4.24
N LEU A 4 5.67 -3.89 -3.33
CA LEU A 4 4.34 -4.47 -3.37
C LEU A 4 3.32 -3.37 -3.60
N THR A 5 2.54 -3.52 -4.67
CA THR A 5 1.45 -2.61 -5.01
C THR A 5 0.12 -3.34 -4.89
N GLY A 6 -0.78 -2.83 -4.03
CA GLY A 6 -2.16 -3.28 -3.91
C GLY A 6 -3.12 -2.27 -4.53
N VAL A 7 -3.95 -2.69 -5.48
CA VAL A 7 -4.99 -1.86 -6.07
C VAL A 7 -6.35 -2.29 -5.53
N ILE A 8 -6.94 -1.44 -4.70
CA ILE A 8 -8.26 -1.63 -4.11
C ILE A 8 -9.31 -1.08 -5.08
N ARG A 9 -10.23 -1.94 -5.49
CA ARG A 9 -11.38 -1.60 -6.33
C ARG A 9 -12.67 -1.98 -5.61
N PRO A 10 -13.64 -1.06 -5.49
CA PRO A 10 -14.98 -1.41 -5.04
C PRO A 10 -15.65 -2.26 -6.13
N THR A 11 -16.42 -3.28 -5.73
CA THR A 11 -17.20 -4.06 -6.69
C THR A 11 -18.59 -3.51 -6.94
N ASP A 12 -19.08 -2.62 -6.06
CA ASP A 12 -20.47 -2.15 -6.05
C ASP A 12 -20.57 -0.61 -6.01
N GLU A 13 -20.03 0.04 -4.97
CA GLU A 13 -20.15 1.49 -4.77
C GLU A 13 -18.80 2.19 -4.59
N VAL A 14 -18.57 3.30 -5.30
CA VAL A 14 -17.35 4.12 -5.17
C VAL A 14 -17.23 4.77 -3.79
N ALA A 15 -18.36 5.05 -3.12
CA ALA A 15 -18.40 5.65 -1.79
C ALA A 15 -17.64 4.82 -0.73
N VAL A 16 -17.53 3.50 -0.92
CA VAL A 16 -16.77 2.60 -0.05
C VAL A 16 -15.28 2.97 -0.02
N LEU A 17 -14.70 3.50 -1.10
CA LEU A 17 -13.29 3.90 -1.11
C LEU A 17 -13.03 5.07 -0.18
N HIS A 18 -13.95 6.05 -0.14
CA HIS A 18 -13.81 7.18 0.77
C HIS A 18 -13.89 6.71 2.24
N VAL A 19 -14.73 5.73 2.54
CA VAL A 19 -14.80 5.11 3.88
C VAL A 19 -13.47 4.41 4.23
N VAL A 20 -12.88 3.68 3.30
CA VAL A 20 -11.58 3.02 3.49
C VAL A 20 -10.47 4.04 3.73
N GLU A 21 -10.40 5.11 2.93
CA GLU A 21 -9.41 6.18 3.11
C GLU A 21 -9.55 6.85 4.48
N GLN A 22 -10.76 7.21 4.89
CA GLN A 22 -11.01 7.83 6.21
C GLN A 22 -10.63 6.90 7.35
N LYS A 23 -10.89 5.59 7.21
CA LYS A 23 -10.45 4.58 8.20
C LYS A 23 -8.94 4.47 8.27
N LEU A 24 -8.25 4.43 7.13
CA LEU A 24 -6.78 4.43 7.07
C LEU A 24 -6.19 5.63 7.80
N ARG A 25 -6.70 6.84 7.53
CA ARG A 25 -6.25 8.09 8.18
C ARG A 25 -6.53 8.13 9.67
N ARG A 26 -7.58 7.45 10.13
CA ARG A 26 -7.96 7.39 11.54
C ARG A 26 -7.19 6.31 12.31
N HIS A 27 -6.92 5.17 11.69
CA HIS A 27 -6.25 4.03 12.33
C HIS A 27 -4.74 4.16 12.34
N PHE A 28 -4.16 4.78 11.31
CA PHE A 28 -2.71 4.87 11.16
C PHE A 28 -2.22 6.32 11.21
N PRO A 29 -1.12 6.59 11.93
CA PRO A 29 -0.55 7.91 11.95
C PRO A 29 0.01 8.26 10.56
N ALA A 30 -0.30 9.47 10.09
CA ALA A 30 0.23 10.00 8.84
C ALA A 30 1.69 10.47 9.04
N LEU A 31 2.58 9.94 8.21
CA LEU A 31 3.97 10.39 8.09
C LEU A 31 4.06 11.60 7.16
N SER A 32 3.22 11.65 6.13
CA SER A 32 3.10 12.76 5.20
C SER A 32 1.70 12.78 4.58
N ALA A 33 1.14 13.97 4.40
CA ALA A 33 -0.17 14.15 3.76
C ALA A 33 -0.07 15.28 2.72
N ALA A 34 0.32 14.91 1.51
CA ALA A 34 0.18 15.78 0.34
C ALA A 34 -1.22 15.58 -0.28
N SER A 35 -1.73 16.57 -1.01
CA SER A 35 -3.12 16.56 -1.51
C SER A 35 -3.53 15.32 -2.32
N GLU A 36 -2.58 14.64 -2.97
CA GLU A 36 -2.83 13.46 -3.80
C GLU A 36 -2.16 12.18 -3.27
N VAL A 37 -1.28 12.32 -2.26
CA VAL A 37 -0.45 11.23 -1.75
C VAL A 37 -0.42 11.29 -0.23
N LEU A 38 -0.92 10.23 0.39
CA LEU A 38 -0.92 10.04 1.82
C LEU A 38 0.10 8.95 2.16
N VAL A 39 1.03 9.22 3.07
CA VAL A 39 1.98 8.23 3.57
C VAL A 39 1.63 7.94 5.02
N LEU A 40 1.33 6.69 5.34
CA LEU A 40 0.91 6.22 6.66
C LEU A 40 1.96 5.28 7.24
N GLN A 41 2.15 5.32 8.55
CA GLN A 41 2.85 4.25 9.26
C GLN A 41 1.84 3.17 9.62
N ALA A 42 1.71 2.16 8.77
CA ALA A 42 0.66 1.13 8.84
C ALA A 42 1.24 -0.28 8.83
N TRP A 43 0.72 -1.16 9.67
CA TRP A 43 1.20 -2.55 9.82
C TRP A 43 2.72 -2.66 10.03
N GLY A 44 3.32 -1.68 10.72
CA GLY A 44 4.76 -1.62 10.99
C GLY A 44 5.61 -1.05 9.84
N LEU A 45 5.01 -0.70 8.71
CA LEU A 45 5.71 -0.26 7.50
C LEU A 45 5.21 1.10 7.01
N PRO A 46 6.05 1.88 6.31
CA PRO A 46 5.59 3.05 5.59
C PRO A 46 4.78 2.61 4.36
N VAL A 47 3.49 2.92 4.37
CA VAL A 47 2.56 2.61 3.28
C VAL A 47 2.14 3.90 2.60
N ARG A 48 2.40 3.98 1.30
CA ARG A 48 1.93 5.08 0.45
C ARG A 48 0.55 4.73 -0.08
N VAL A 49 -0.42 5.57 0.24
CA VAL A 49 -1.80 5.53 -0.26
C VAL A 49 -1.95 6.64 -1.29
N THR A 50 -2.31 6.27 -2.52
CA THR A 50 -2.57 7.22 -3.60
C THR A 50 -4.01 7.05 -4.06
N GLU A 51 -4.77 8.14 -4.01
CA GLU A 51 -6.12 8.17 -4.57
C GLU A 51 -6.03 8.23 -6.10
N GLN A 52 -6.81 7.38 -6.76
CA GLN A 52 -6.96 7.38 -8.21
C GLN A 52 -8.46 7.33 -8.54
N LEU A 53 -8.84 7.76 -9.74
CA LEU A 53 -10.24 7.73 -10.19
C LEU A 53 -10.86 6.34 -9.96
N ALA A 54 -11.80 6.26 -9.01
CA ALA A 54 -12.53 5.05 -8.61
C ALA A 54 -11.67 3.87 -8.10
N ARG A 55 -10.45 4.12 -7.59
CA ARG A 55 -9.61 3.09 -6.95
C ARG A 55 -8.61 3.69 -5.95
N LEU A 56 -8.21 2.91 -4.96
CA LEU A 56 -7.11 3.27 -4.06
C LEU A 56 -5.89 2.40 -4.38
N ARG A 57 -4.72 3.03 -4.47
CA ARG A 57 -3.44 2.33 -4.65
C ARG A 57 -2.66 2.38 -3.35
N LEU A 58 -2.24 1.21 -2.86
CA LEU A 58 -1.34 1.02 -1.75
C LEU A 58 0.02 0.61 -2.31
N ASP A 59 1.08 1.32 -1.97
CA ASP A 59 2.46 0.95 -2.27
C ASP A 59 3.25 0.77 -0.97
N VAL A 60 3.93 -0.35 -0.84
CA VAL A 60 4.79 -0.67 0.31
C VAL A 60 6.05 -1.37 -0.17
N VAL A 61 7.16 -1.15 0.52
CA VAL A 61 8.40 -1.91 0.30
C VAL A 61 8.59 -2.86 1.46
N VAL A 62 8.74 -4.14 1.16
CA VAL A 62 8.96 -5.23 2.12
C VAL A 62 10.33 -5.87 1.92
N GLY A 63 10.85 -6.52 2.96
CA GLY A 63 12.16 -7.15 2.97
C GLY A 63 12.26 -8.29 1.95
N ASP A 64 11.30 -9.20 1.98
CA ASP A 64 11.30 -10.47 1.25
C ASP A 64 9.87 -10.98 0.95
N ARG A 65 9.76 -12.18 0.38
CA ARG A 65 8.50 -12.76 -0.09
C ARG A 65 7.58 -13.22 1.03
N ASP A 66 8.12 -13.65 2.16
CA ASP A 66 7.34 -14.08 3.33
C ASP A 66 6.65 -12.86 3.97
N GLU A 67 7.39 -11.78 4.14
CA GLU A 67 6.84 -10.50 4.60
C GLU A 67 5.80 -9.96 3.62
N ALA A 68 6.02 -10.09 2.30
CA ALA A 68 5.03 -9.74 1.28
C ALA A 68 3.73 -10.54 1.42
N ALA A 69 3.83 -11.86 1.62
CA ALA A 69 2.67 -12.73 1.78
C ALA A 69 1.88 -12.39 3.06
N THR A 70 2.58 -12.20 4.17
CA THR A 70 2.00 -11.81 5.46
C THR A 70 1.30 -10.45 5.37
N PHE A 71 1.92 -9.49 4.69
CA PHE A 71 1.32 -8.17 4.46
C PHE A 71 0.03 -8.27 3.63
N ARG A 72 0.04 -9.02 2.53
CA ARG A 72 -1.17 -9.21 1.68
C ARG A 72 -2.33 -9.81 2.46
N ASP A 73 -2.06 -10.82 3.28
CA ASP A 73 -3.08 -11.50 4.08
C ASP A 73 -3.64 -10.56 5.15
N THR A 74 -2.76 -9.91 5.91
CA THR A 74 -3.14 -8.97 6.98
C THR A 74 -3.99 -7.82 6.44
N VAL A 75 -3.52 -7.15 5.39
CA VAL A 75 -4.24 -6.03 4.76
C VAL A 75 -5.54 -6.51 4.14
N GLY A 76 -5.54 -7.67 3.47
CA GLY A 76 -6.74 -8.26 2.88
C GLY A 76 -7.82 -8.55 3.93
N ALA A 77 -7.43 -9.09 5.08
CA ALA A 77 -8.33 -9.36 6.20
C ALA A 77 -8.90 -8.06 6.82
N GLU A 78 -8.05 -7.06 7.05
CA GLU A 78 -8.44 -5.79 7.64
C GLU A 78 -9.40 -5.00 6.74
N LEU A 79 -9.07 -4.89 5.44
CA LEU A 79 -9.92 -4.23 4.45
C LEU A 79 -11.28 -4.93 4.31
N ARG A 80 -11.31 -6.27 4.35
CA ARG A 80 -12.58 -7.02 4.36
C ARG A 80 -13.42 -6.68 5.61
N GLY A 81 -12.79 -6.51 6.76
CA GLY A 81 -13.46 -6.06 7.98
C GLY A 81 -14.02 -4.63 7.90
N TRP A 82 -13.40 -3.76 7.09
CA TRP A 82 -13.83 -2.37 6.93
C TRP A 82 -14.92 -2.16 5.89
N SER A 83 -14.96 -3.03 4.89
CA SER A 83 -15.92 -2.99 3.78
C SER A 83 -17.37 -3.25 4.21
N GLY A 84 -17.58 -3.83 5.40
CA GLY A 84 -18.92 -4.21 5.87
C GLY A 84 -19.59 -5.17 4.90
N SER A 85 -20.78 -4.80 4.40
CA SER A 85 -21.53 -5.55 3.37
C SER A 85 -21.04 -5.29 1.93
N GLY A 86 -20.27 -4.23 1.71
CA GLY A 86 -19.68 -3.94 0.40
C GLY A 86 -18.61 -4.97 0.07
N SER A 87 -18.45 -5.33 -1.20
CA SER A 87 -17.34 -6.17 -1.63
C SER A 87 -16.20 -5.29 -2.16
N LEU A 88 -15.02 -5.43 -1.55
CA LEU A 88 -13.77 -4.84 -2.02
C LEU A 88 -12.94 -5.96 -2.66
N ARG A 89 -12.36 -5.67 -3.82
CA ARG A 89 -11.30 -6.50 -4.39
C ARG A 89 -9.98 -5.78 -4.29
N VAL A 90 -8.94 -6.52 -3.90
CA VAL A 90 -7.57 -6.03 -3.87
C VAL A 90 -6.77 -6.88 -4.84
N ASP A 91 -6.20 -6.23 -5.85
CA ASP A 91 -5.29 -6.86 -6.81
C ASP A 91 -3.86 -6.52 -6.43
N TRP A 92 -3.01 -7.53 -6.25
CA TRP A 92 -1.64 -7.36 -5.79
C TRP A 92 -0.66 -7.61 -6.92
N THR A 93 0.26 -6.68 -7.12
CA THR A 93 1.42 -6.84 -8.00
C THR A 93 2.69 -6.77 -7.17
N GLU A 94 3.64 -7.68 -7.41
CA GLU A 94 4.99 -7.62 -6.85
C GLU A 94 6.02 -7.28 -7.93
N ASP A 95 6.97 -6.45 -7.56
CA ASP A 95 8.17 -6.18 -8.33
C ASP A 95 9.38 -6.38 -7.43
N VAL A 96 10.33 -7.22 -7.87
CA VAL A 96 11.55 -7.45 -7.12
C VAL A 96 12.50 -6.30 -7.42
N LEU A 97 12.68 -5.42 -6.43
CA LEU A 97 13.58 -4.29 -6.58
C LEU A 97 15.02 -4.79 -6.66
N PRO A 98 15.80 -4.34 -7.65
CA PRO A 98 17.22 -4.67 -7.70
C PRO A 98 17.87 -4.17 -6.41
N ALA A 99 18.73 -4.99 -5.81
CA ALA A 99 19.62 -4.51 -4.78
C ALA A 99 20.47 -3.41 -5.42
N VAL A 100 20.26 -2.15 -5.02
CA VAL A 100 21.17 -1.07 -5.41
C VAL A 100 22.55 -1.47 -4.93
N ALA A 101 23.42 -1.87 -5.86
CA ALA A 101 24.83 -1.95 -5.59
C ALA A 101 25.29 -0.52 -5.26
N PRO A 102 26.07 -0.30 -4.19
CA PRO A 102 26.64 1.01 -3.96
C PRO A 102 27.42 1.39 -5.23
N ALA A 103 27.16 2.60 -5.74
CA ALA A 103 27.93 3.13 -6.86
C ALA A 103 29.41 3.02 -6.47
N THR A 104 30.16 2.14 -7.14
CA THR A 104 31.61 2.11 -7.01
C THR A 104 32.07 3.47 -7.48
N LEU A 105 32.47 4.31 -6.52
CA LEU A 105 33.05 5.61 -6.79
C LEU A 105 34.26 5.33 -7.67
N GLY A 106 34.14 5.64 -8.96
CA GLY A 106 35.24 5.52 -9.90
C GLY A 106 36.30 6.53 -9.50
N GLU A 107 37.24 6.08 -8.69
CA GLU A 107 38.57 6.66 -8.59
C GLU A 107 39.19 6.53 -9.99
N THR A 108 39.20 7.62 -10.75
CA THR A 108 40.09 7.74 -11.91
C THR A 108 41.05 8.88 -11.62
N ALA A 109 42.32 8.47 -11.54
CA ALA A 109 43.54 9.24 -11.31
C ALA A 109 43.79 10.34 -12.36
#